data_AF-A0A811MEC2-F1
#
_entry.id   AF-A0A811MEC2-F1
#
_cell.length_a   1.000
_cell.length_b   1.000
_cell.length_c   1.000
_cell.angle_alpha   90.00
_cell.angle_beta   90.00
_cell.angle_gamma   90.00
#
_symmetry.space_group_name_H-M   'P 1'
#
loop_
_entity.id
_entity.type
_entity.pdbx_description
1 polymer ?
#
loop_
_entity_poly.entity_id
_entity_poly.type
_entity_poly.pdbx_seq_one_letter_code
_entity_poly.pdbx_strand_id
1 'polypeptide(L)'
;MENMGNVEPFSKPVEESELMLMNKIKMQFKKSSSDGGTRHSAFSPGATVHVLSGPFEDFTGSILEVNRKNKKGLLKCKFINNEDAEVENTH
;
A
#
# COMPACT_ATOMS: atom_id res chain seq x y z
N MET A 1 -39.13 30.14 -24.16
CA MET A 1 -39.09 29.58 -22.79
C MET A 1 -38.82 28.11 -22.95
N GLU A 2 -37.54 27.74 -22.89
CA GLU A 2 -37.05 26.43 -23.30
C GLU A 2 -35.83 26.02 -22.46
N ASN A 3 -35.86 24.76 -22.04
CA ASN A 3 -34.79 23.96 -21.44
C ASN A 3 -34.15 24.47 -20.14
N MET A 4 -34.87 24.30 -19.02
CA MET A 4 -34.21 23.97 -17.75
C MET A 4 -33.67 22.54 -17.88
N GLY A 5 -32.42 22.43 -18.37
CA GLY A 5 -31.70 21.18 -18.43
C GLY A 5 -31.76 20.47 -17.09
N ASN A 6 -32.16 19.20 -17.13
CA ASN A 6 -32.12 18.24 -16.04
C ASN A 6 -30.72 18.23 -15.41
N VAL A 7 -30.50 19.05 -14.38
CA VAL A 7 -29.36 18.92 -13.49
C VAL A 7 -29.70 17.74 -12.60
N GLU A 8 -29.26 16.54 -13.01
CA GLU A 8 -29.28 15.39 -12.13
C GLU A 8 -28.58 15.81 -10.82
N PRO A 9 -29.26 15.76 -9.66
CA PRO A 9 -28.63 16.12 -8.42
C PRO A 9 -27.46 15.18 -8.18
N PHE A 10 -26.27 15.78 -8.14
CA PHE A 10 -25.02 15.09 -7.90
C PHE A 10 -25.11 14.29 -6.60
N SER A 11 -24.87 12.99 -6.76
CA SER A 11 -24.53 12.00 -5.73
C SER A 11 -25.71 11.44 -4.94
N LYS A 12 -25.85 10.11 -4.99
CA LYS A 12 -26.71 9.36 -4.06
C LYS A 12 -26.33 9.73 -2.62
N PRO A 13 -27.30 9.84 -1.69
CA PRO A 13 -26.99 10.02 -0.27
C PRO A 13 -26.06 8.90 0.20
N VAL A 14 -25.07 9.24 1.03
CA VAL A 14 -24.17 8.27 1.68
C VAL A 14 -25.01 7.34 2.54
N GLU A 15 -24.85 6.02 2.35
CA GLU A 15 -25.61 5.04 3.09
C GLU A 15 -25.18 4.97 4.57
N GLU A 16 -26.12 4.66 5.47
CA GLU A 16 -25.85 4.54 6.90
C GLU A 16 -24.78 3.47 7.21
N SER A 17 -24.74 2.40 6.40
CA SER A 17 -23.73 1.34 6.44
C SER A 17 -22.31 1.88 6.22
N GLU A 18 -22.13 2.79 5.26
CA GLU A 18 -20.86 3.44 4.96
C GLU A 18 -20.43 4.37 6.10
N LEU A 19 -21.36 5.15 6.66
CA LEU A 19 -21.10 5.99 7.84
C LEU A 19 -20.70 5.16 9.07
N MET A 20 -21.38 4.03 9.31
CA MET A 20 -21.03 3.10 10.38
C MET A 20 -19.65 2.49 10.18
N LEU A 21 -19.28 2.13 8.94
CA LEU A 21 -17.96 1.63 8.60
C LEU A 21 -16.88 2.68 8.88
N MET A 22 -17.09 3.93 8.45
CA MET A 22 -16.16 5.04 8.73
C MET A 22 -15.96 5.25 10.23
N ASN A 23 -17.03 5.21 11.02
CA ASN A 23 -16.95 5.35 12.47
C ASN A 23 -16.18 4.19 13.13
N LYS A 24 -16.39 2.95 12.68
CA LYS A 24 -15.64 1.79 13.16
C LYS A 24 -14.14 1.93 12.85
N ILE A 25 -13.79 2.31 11.62
CA ILE A 25 -12.40 2.54 11.20
C ILE A 25 -11.77 3.65 12.06
N LYS A 26 -12.45 4.79 12.21
CA LYS A 26 -11.99 5.92 13.03
C LYS A 26 -11.73 5.53 14.49
N MET A 27 -12.57 4.66 15.06
CA MET A 27 -12.37 4.17 16.42
C MET A 27 -11.18 3.21 16.55
N GLN A 28 -10.87 2.41 15.53
CA GLN A 28 -9.66 1.57 15.55
C GLN A 28 -8.39 2.40 15.54
N PHE A 29 -8.33 3.49 14.76
CA PHE A 29 -7.19 4.41 14.75
C PHE A 29 -7.02 5.19 16.06
N LYS A 30 -8.11 5.43 16.80
CA LYS A 30 -8.05 6.10 18.11
C LYS A 30 -7.66 5.16 19.25
N LYS A 31 -7.93 3.86 19.13
CA LYS A 31 -7.61 2.85 20.15
C LYS A 31 -6.17 2.33 20.09
N SER A 32 -5.44 2.58 19.00
CA SER A 32 -4.09 2.04 18.77
C SER A 32 -2.96 2.73 19.55
N SER A 33 -3.26 3.60 20.51
CA SER A 33 -2.28 4.12 21.46
C SER A 33 -2.54 3.56 22.86
N SER A 34 -2.25 2.27 23.07
CA SER A 34 -2.16 1.72 24.41
C SER A 34 -1.21 0.52 24.41
N ASP A 35 0.00 0.81 24.88
CA ASP A 35 0.94 -0.10 25.50
C ASP A 35 1.80 -1.02 24.61
N GLY A 36 3.12 -0.85 24.71
CA GLY A 36 4.12 -1.90 24.50
C GLY A 36 4.22 -2.60 23.15
N GLY A 37 3.49 -2.20 22.11
CA GLY A 37 3.61 -2.79 20.79
C GLY A 37 5.02 -2.54 20.25
N THR A 38 5.91 -3.53 20.33
CA THR A 38 7.20 -3.48 19.67
C THR A 38 6.97 -2.91 18.28
N ARG A 39 7.72 -1.86 17.94
CA ARG A 39 7.80 -1.31 16.58
C ARG A 39 8.43 -2.35 15.66
N HIS A 40 7.83 -3.53 15.55
CA HIS A 40 8.17 -4.57 14.61
C HIS A 40 7.82 -3.98 13.25
N SER A 41 8.81 -3.32 12.67
CA SER A 41 8.80 -2.99 11.26
C SER A 41 8.50 -4.29 10.52
N ALA A 42 7.35 -4.34 9.83
CA ALA A 42 6.96 -5.51 9.03
C ALA A 42 8.07 -5.92 8.04
N PHE A 43 8.93 -4.96 7.69
CA PHE A 43 10.10 -5.13 6.85
C PHE A 43 11.36 -4.65 7.56
N SER A 44 12.39 -5.49 7.61
CA SER A 44 13.72 -5.15 8.14
C SER A 44 14.78 -5.47 7.09
N PRO A 45 15.88 -4.71 7.00
CA PRO A 45 17.03 -5.10 6.19
C PRO A 45 17.46 -6.54 6.48
N GLY A 46 17.75 -7.31 5.44
CA GLY A 46 18.06 -8.74 5.49
C GLY A 46 16.84 -9.66 5.48
N ALA A 47 15.61 -9.17 5.69
CA ALA A 47 14.42 -10.00 5.63
C ALA A 47 14.16 -10.46 4.19
N THR A 48 13.80 -11.73 4.04
CA THR A 48 13.34 -12.29 2.76
C THR A 48 11.86 -12.02 2.59
N VAL A 49 11.48 -11.54 1.41
CA VAL A 49 10.11 -11.15 1.08
C VAL A 49 9.72 -11.67 -0.30
N HIS A 50 8.42 -11.84 -0.51
CA HIS A 50 7.79 -12.24 -1.76
C HIS A 50 6.98 -11.07 -2.32
N VAL A 51 7.16 -10.76 -3.61
CA VAL A 51 6.44 -9.68 -4.29
C VAL A 51 5.05 -10.16 -4.71
N LEU A 52 4.02 -9.41 -4.33
CA LEU A 52 2.62 -9.81 -4.52
C LEU A 52 1.98 -9.26 -5.81
N SER A 53 2.59 -8.28 -6.46
CA SER A 53 2.05 -7.68 -7.69
C SER A 53 3.08 -6.81 -8.42
N GLY A 54 2.81 -6.54 -9.70
CA GLY A 54 3.61 -5.67 -10.56
C GLY A 54 4.57 -6.44 -11.48
N PRO A 55 5.52 -5.76 -12.13
CA PRO A 55 6.41 -6.40 -13.12
C PRO A 55 7.34 -7.48 -12.55
N PHE A 56 7.45 -7.55 -11.22
CA PHE A 56 8.24 -8.55 -10.51
C PHE A 56 7.35 -9.42 -9.60
N GLU A 57 6.08 -9.59 -9.92
CA GLU A 57 5.21 -10.54 -9.21
C GLU A 57 5.85 -11.93 -9.13
N ASP A 58 5.64 -12.62 -8.01
CA ASP A 58 6.24 -13.91 -7.65
C ASP A 58 7.77 -13.92 -7.41
N PHE A 59 8.44 -12.78 -7.54
CA PHE A 59 9.85 -12.70 -7.15
C PHE A 59 10.02 -12.78 -5.64
N THR A 60 11.02 -13.56 -5.23
CA THR A 60 11.53 -13.57 -3.86
C THR A 60 12.88 -12.85 -3.80
N GLY A 61 13.05 -11.98 -2.80
CA GLY A 61 14.27 -11.20 -2.64
C GLY A 61 14.54 -10.84 -1.19
N SER A 62 15.76 -10.38 -0.91
CA SER A 62 16.14 -9.87 0.41
C SER A 62 16.06 -8.34 0.43
N ILE A 63 15.49 -7.76 1.47
CA ILE A 63 15.45 -6.31 1.65
C ILE A 63 16.86 -5.80 1.95
N LEU A 64 17.35 -4.83 1.18
CA LEU A 64 18.61 -4.15 1.44
C LEU A 64 18.41 -2.94 2.34
N GLU A 65 17.43 -2.11 1.99
CA GLU A 65 17.16 -0.86 2.69
C GLU A 65 15.65 -0.64 2.82
N VAL A 66 15.23 -0.01 3.92
CA VAL A 66 13.84 0.39 4.14
C VAL A 66 13.79 1.88 4.40
N ASN A 67 13.16 2.63 3.50
CA ASN A 67 12.81 4.01 3.74
C ASN A 67 11.41 4.09 4.35
N ARG A 68 11.36 4.27 5.67
CA ARG A 68 10.10 4.30 6.43
C ARG A 68 9.31 5.59 6.21
N LYS A 69 9.96 6.68 5.81
CA LYS A 69 9.28 7.97 5.57
C LYS A 69 8.38 7.89 4.33
N ASN A 70 8.88 7.26 3.27
CA ASN A 70 8.14 7.11 2.01
C ASN A 70 7.48 5.72 1.85
N LYS A 71 7.60 4.84 2.85
CA LYS A 71 7.08 3.46 2.83
C LYS A 71 7.60 2.63 1.65
N LYS A 72 8.84 2.86 1.21
CA LYS A 72 9.51 2.10 0.15
C LYS A 72 10.62 1.22 0.72
N GLY A 73 10.91 0.12 0.04
CA GLY A 73 12.05 -0.75 0.31
C GLY A 73 12.83 -1.03 -0.97
N LEU A 74 14.15 -1.16 -0.86
CA LEU A 74 15.00 -1.64 -1.92
C LEU A 74 15.18 -3.16 -1.74
N LEU A 75 14.84 -3.93 -2.76
CA LEU A 75 14.95 -5.38 -2.75
C LEU A 75 16.13 -5.81 -3.62
N LYS A 76 16.93 -6.76 -3.11
CA LYS A 76 17.85 -7.55 -3.92
C LYS A 76 17.14 -8.82 -4.35
N CYS A 77 16.74 -8.86 -5.61
CA CYS A 77 16.20 -10.06 -6.24
C CYS A 77 17.32 -10.83 -6.92
N LYS A 78 17.30 -12.17 -6.84
CA LYS A 78 18.17 -13.01 -7.66
C LYS A 78 17.37 -13.43 -8.88
N PHE A 79 17.65 -12.80 -10.02
CA PHE A 79 17.11 -13.24 -11.31
C PHE A 79 17.85 -14.53 -11.70
N ILE A 80 17.14 -15.66 -11.75
CA ILE A 80 17.62 -16.85 -12.46
C ILE A 80 17.05 -16.77 -13.87
N ASN A 81 17.46 -15.74 -14.60
CA ASN A 81 17.33 -15.76 -16.04
C ASN A 81 18.71 -16.18 -16.54
N ASN A 82 18.78 -17.24 -17.35
CA ASN A 82 19.91 -17.38 -18.25
C ASN A 82 20.01 -16.06 -19.01
N GLU A 83 21.17 -15.41 -18.91
CA GLU A 83 21.54 -14.10 -19.47
C GLU A 83 21.24 -12.89 -18.57
N ASP A 84 22.33 -12.17 -18.28
CA ASP A 84 22.49 -11.09 -17.33
C ASP A 84 21.55 -9.90 -17.62
N ALA A 85 20.69 -9.55 -16.68
CA ALA A 85 19.94 -8.30 -16.70
C ALA A 85 20.23 -7.49 -15.44
N GLU A 86 21.20 -6.57 -15.54
CA GLU A 86 21.30 -5.42 -14.64
C GLU A 86 20.11 -4.49 -14.92
N VAL A 87 19.19 -4.40 -13.97
CA VAL A 87 18.16 -3.36 -13.98
C VAL A 87 18.66 -2.20 -13.12
N GLU A 88 19.37 -1.28 -13.77
CA GLU A 88 19.69 0.03 -13.21
C GLU A 88 18.46 0.94 -13.39
N ASN A 89 17.72 1.19 -12.31
CA ASN A 89 16.68 2.23 -12.32
C ASN A 89 17.35 3.58 -12.07
N THR A 90 17.55 4.35 -13.13
CA THR A 90 17.87 5.79 -13.06
C THR A 90 16.59 6.63 -12.94
N HIS A 91 16.75 7.77 -12.28
CA HIS A 91 15.75 8.62 -11.59
C HIS A 91 14.46 9.00 -12.32
#